data_AF-A0A2G4KD04-F1
#
_entry.id   AF-A0A2G4KD04-F1
#
_cell.length_a   1.000
_cell.length_b   1.000
_cell.length_c   1.000
_cell.angle_alpha   90.00
_cell.angle_beta   90.00
_cell.angle_gamma   90.00
#
_symmetry.space_group_name_H-M   'P 1'
#
loop_
_entity.id
_entity.type
_entity.pdbx_description
1 polymer ?
#
loop_
_entity_poly.entity_id
_entity_poly.type
_entity_poly.pdbx_seq_one_letter_code
_entity_poly.pdbx_strand_id
1 'polypeptide(L)'
;MKITTEAGAVVGAPLVRPEPWIIQTLEDPGLRLIARERDHQLDPLRYRPEDDDKYEEGQLWNAAHGYLSTIGSYDMGETPAVIAKDPPEYWPWAAKHWKPKGSIEDLTRAGALIAAEITRRIRAKKRFVQLLIDAAVAGGADRPYAEAQAEIELDEYLKSEGIEVGCKGHDWGQEGAQALAEDLILRHLEQGEAQ
;
A
#
# COMPACT_ATOMS: atom_id res chain seq x y z
N MET A 1 -28.34 -50.88 28.94
CA MET A 1 -26.90 -50.80 28.61
C MET A 1 -26.74 -50.78 27.10
N LYS A 2 -26.34 -49.62 26.57
CA LYS A 2 -25.91 -49.26 25.19
C LYS A 2 -25.91 -47.73 25.19
N ILE A 3 -24.90 -47.11 25.80
CA ILE A 3 -23.69 -46.54 25.16
C ILE A 3 -24.07 -45.56 24.05
N THR A 4 -23.82 -44.30 24.39
CA THR A 4 -23.86 -43.08 23.59
C THR A 4 -22.84 -43.10 22.45
N THR A 5 -23.12 -42.42 21.35
CA THR A 5 -22.08 -41.84 20.49
C THR A 5 -22.64 -40.58 19.86
N GLU A 6 -22.28 -39.43 20.45
CA GLU A 6 -22.49 -38.11 19.87
C GLU A 6 -21.47 -37.92 18.73
N ALA A 7 -21.95 -37.63 17.52
CA ALA A 7 -21.12 -37.14 16.43
C ALA A 7 -21.03 -35.62 16.57
N GLY A 8 -19.81 -35.13 16.84
CA GLY A 8 -19.49 -33.72 16.96
C GLY A 8 -19.79 -32.97 15.66
N ALA A 9 -20.73 -32.03 15.72
CA ALA A 9 -20.87 -30.98 14.72
C ALA A 9 -19.78 -29.93 14.96
N VAL A 10 -18.84 -29.81 14.03
CA VAL A 10 -17.86 -28.73 14.01
C VAL A 10 -18.64 -27.43 13.79
N VAL A 11 -18.61 -26.55 14.79
CA VAL A 11 -19.24 -25.24 14.76
C VAL A 11 -18.58 -24.43 13.65
N GLY A 12 -19.28 -24.28 12.53
CA GLY A 12 -18.85 -23.41 11.44
C GLY A 12 -18.74 -21.98 11.94
N ALA A 13 -17.59 -21.36 11.70
CA ALA A 13 -17.38 -19.94 11.91
C ALA A 13 -18.56 -19.15 11.30
N PRO A 14 -19.05 -18.07 11.94
CA PRO A 14 -20.17 -17.32 11.43
C PRO A 14 -19.84 -16.83 10.02
N LEU A 15 -20.71 -17.14 9.06
CA LEU A 15 -20.70 -16.53 7.74
C LEU A 15 -20.96 -15.03 7.95
N VAL A 16 -19.91 -14.25 8.10
CA VAL A 16 -20.00 -12.78 8.05
C VAL A 16 -20.52 -12.47 6.65
N ARG A 17 -21.82 -12.14 6.55
CA ARG A 17 -22.35 -11.60 5.30
C ARG A 17 -21.67 -10.25 5.11
N PRO A 18 -20.92 -10.04 4.02
CA PRO A 18 -20.35 -8.73 3.77
C PRO A 18 -21.48 -7.71 3.70
N GLU A 19 -21.25 -6.54 4.28
CA GLU A 19 -22.23 -5.44 4.29
C GLU A 19 -22.70 -5.12 2.86
N PRO A 20 -23.98 -4.71 2.65
CA PRO A 20 -24.55 -4.52 1.31
C PRO A 20 -23.74 -3.61 0.37
N TRP A 21 -23.01 -2.64 0.92
CA TRP A 21 -22.14 -1.75 0.16
C TRP A 21 -20.86 -2.44 -0.36
N ILE A 22 -20.33 -3.43 0.36
CA ILE A 22 -19.16 -4.23 -0.07
C ILE A 22 -19.52 -5.04 -1.33
N ILE A 23 -20.77 -5.53 -1.43
CA ILE A 23 -21.23 -6.29 -2.59
C ILE A 23 -21.30 -5.39 -3.84
N GLN A 24 -21.82 -4.17 -3.71
CA GLN A 24 -21.89 -3.21 -4.83
C GLN A 24 -20.49 -2.85 -5.36
N THR A 25 -19.50 -2.73 -4.47
CA THR A 25 -18.09 -2.48 -4.82
C THR A 25 -17.48 -3.61 -5.66
N LEU A 26 -17.87 -4.87 -5.45
CA LEU A 26 -17.36 -6.01 -6.23
C LEU A 26 -18.07 -6.19 -7.60
N GLU A 27 -19.24 -5.56 -7.78
CA GLU A 27 -19.97 -5.53 -9.06
C GLU A 27 -19.54 -4.37 -9.98
N ASP A 28 -18.77 -3.39 -9.47
CA ASP A 28 -18.26 -2.26 -10.24
C ASP A 28 -17.28 -2.74 -11.35
N PRO A 29 -17.61 -2.51 -12.64
CA PRO A 29 -16.76 -2.93 -13.74
C PRO A 29 -15.35 -2.34 -13.71
N GLY A 30 -15.20 -1.08 -13.28
CA GLY A 30 -13.92 -0.40 -13.16
C GLY A 30 -13.03 -1.02 -12.10
N LEU A 31 -13.59 -1.30 -10.92
CA LEU A 31 -12.84 -1.99 -9.85
C LEU A 31 -12.40 -3.39 -10.27
N ARG A 32 -13.27 -4.13 -10.98
CA ARG A 32 -12.92 -5.45 -11.53
C ARG A 32 -11.80 -5.38 -12.58
N LEU A 33 -11.79 -4.35 -13.42
CA LEU A 33 -10.74 -4.13 -14.41
C LEU A 33 -9.40 -3.85 -13.71
N ILE A 34 -9.38 -2.97 -12.72
CA ILE A 34 -8.18 -2.63 -11.94
C ILE A 34 -7.64 -3.86 -11.21
N ALA A 35 -8.50 -4.62 -10.55
CA ALA A 35 -8.11 -5.85 -9.85
C ALA A 35 -7.48 -6.86 -10.80
N ARG A 36 -8.12 -7.11 -11.97
CA ARG A 36 -7.56 -8.01 -12.97
C ARG A 36 -6.24 -7.51 -13.53
N GLU A 37 -6.12 -6.23 -13.85
CA GLU A 37 -4.84 -5.69 -14.35
C GLU A 37 -3.75 -5.79 -13.29
N ARG A 38 -4.09 -5.61 -12.02
CA ARG A 38 -3.15 -5.83 -10.91
C ARG A 38 -2.67 -7.28 -10.87
N ASP A 39 -3.58 -8.25 -11.00
CA ASP A 39 -3.24 -9.67 -11.12
C ASP A 39 -2.38 -9.99 -12.34
N HIS A 40 -2.50 -9.23 -13.43
CA HIS A 40 -1.68 -9.39 -14.64
C HIS A 40 -0.29 -8.74 -14.52
N GLN A 41 -0.18 -7.61 -13.81
CA GLN A 41 1.09 -6.96 -13.51
C GLN A 41 1.93 -7.81 -12.55
N LEU A 42 1.25 -8.56 -11.67
CA LEU A 42 1.84 -9.63 -10.92
C LEU A 42 2.03 -10.84 -11.83
N ASP A 43 3.21 -11.43 -11.80
CA ASP A 43 3.47 -12.70 -12.45
C ASP A 43 4.00 -13.60 -11.34
N PRO A 44 3.28 -14.62 -10.88
CA PRO A 44 3.78 -15.46 -9.79
C PRO A 44 5.13 -16.13 -10.12
N LEU A 45 5.52 -16.19 -11.40
CA LEU A 45 6.83 -16.69 -11.84
C LEU A 45 7.91 -15.60 -11.96
N ARG A 46 7.57 -14.29 -11.88
CA ARG A 46 8.52 -13.18 -12.13
C ARG A 46 8.38 -11.94 -11.25
N TYR A 47 7.18 -11.61 -10.80
CA TYR A 47 6.84 -10.41 -10.02
C TYR A 47 5.82 -10.73 -8.93
N ARG A 48 6.29 -10.68 -7.68
CA ARG A 48 5.48 -10.79 -6.46
C ARG A 48 5.07 -9.41 -5.96
N PRO A 49 4.02 -9.30 -5.14
CA PRO A 49 3.63 -8.03 -4.54
C PRO A 49 4.76 -7.32 -3.81
N GLU A 50 5.66 -8.05 -3.16
CA GLU A 50 6.81 -7.51 -2.43
C GLU A 50 7.87 -6.90 -3.36
N ASP A 51 7.91 -7.30 -4.63
CA ASP A 51 8.87 -6.74 -5.60
C ASP A 51 8.54 -5.28 -5.95
N ASP A 52 7.35 -4.78 -5.58
CA ASP A 52 7.01 -3.36 -5.65
C ASP A 52 7.75 -2.52 -4.61
N ASP A 53 8.22 -3.14 -3.51
CA ASP A 53 8.89 -2.43 -2.42
C ASP A 53 10.22 -1.81 -2.84
N LYS A 54 10.83 -2.29 -3.94
CA LYS A 54 12.04 -1.68 -4.51
C LYS A 54 11.79 -0.33 -5.22
N TYR A 55 10.54 0.04 -5.45
CA TYR A 55 10.17 1.27 -6.15
C TYR A 55 9.84 2.39 -5.16
N GLU A 56 10.87 2.89 -4.48
CA GLU A 56 10.74 3.86 -3.38
C GLU A 56 10.72 5.33 -3.84
N GLU A 57 11.27 5.60 -5.03
CA GLU A 57 11.41 6.95 -5.61
C GLU A 57 10.20 7.35 -6.47
N GLY A 58 9.07 6.70 -6.23
CA GLY A 58 7.81 7.05 -6.87
C GLY A 58 7.62 6.51 -8.28
N GLN A 59 8.40 5.50 -8.66
CA GLN A 59 8.28 4.87 -9.98
C GLN A 59 6.84 4.37 -10.25
N LEU A 60 6.16 3.79 -9.25
CA LEU A 60 4.80 3.27 -9.44
C LEU A 60 3.78 4.36 -9.78
N TRP A 61 3.80 5.49 -9.05
CA TRP A 61 2.87 6.59 -9.32
C TRP A 61 3.28 7.41 -10.56
N ASN A 62 4.57 7.50 -10.88
CA ASN A 62 5.04 8.08 -12.15
C ASN A 62 4.59 7.25 -13.36
N ALA A 63 4.66 5.92 -13.28
CA ALA A 63 4.14 5.04 -14.31
C ALA A 63 2.61 5.17 -14.44
N ALA A 64 1.89 5.30 -13.32
CA ALA A 64 0.46 5.55 -13.34
C ALA A 64 0.12 6.88 -14.03
N HIS A 65 0.84 7.95 -13.68
CA HIS A 65 0.72 9.25 -14.33
C HIS A 65 1.00 9.16 -15.83
N GLY A 66 1.98 8.34 -16.23
CA GLY A 66 2.29 8.11 -17.64
C GLY A 66 1.07 7.63 -18.41
N TYR A 67 0.42 6.58 -17.92
CA TYR A 67 -0.82 6.10 -18.52
C TYR A 67 -1.97 7.12 -18.44
N LEU A 68 -2.12 7.88 -17.35
CA LEU A 68 -3.13 8.95 -17.26
C LEU A 68 -2.95 10.06 -18.29
N SER A 69 -1.69 10.42 -18.60
CA SER A 69 -1.41 11.47 -19.59
C SER A 69 -1.85 11.10 -21.02
N THR A 70 -2.06 9.80 -21.30
CA THR A 70 -2.54 9.33 -22.61
C THR A 70 -3.99 9.71 -22.89
N ILE A 71 -4.79 9.93 -21.84
CA ILE A 71 -6.25 10.08 -21.96
C ILE A 71 -6.63 11.31 -22.80
N GLY A 72 -5.96 12.44 -22.56
CA GLY A 72 -6.17 13.64 -23.37
C GLY A 72 -5.79 13.42 -24.85
N SER A 73 -4.79 12.58 -25.13
CA SER A 73 -4.39 12.26 -26.50
C SER A 73 -5.45 11.38 -27.19
N TYR A 74 -6.01 10.41 -26.48
CA TYR A 74 -7.14 9.61 -27.00
C TYR A 74 -8.38 10.47 -27.26
N ASP A 75 -8.69 11.42 -26.38
CA ASP A 75 -9.84 12.34 -26.55
C ASP A 75 -9.66 13.27 -27.76
N MET A 76 -8.40 13.60 -28.12
CA MET A 76 -8.06 14.32 -29.35
C MET A 76 -8.03 13.43 -30.60
N GLY A 77 -8.31 12.13 -30.47
CA GLY A 77 -8.38 11.18 -31.58
C GLY A 77 -7.04 10.55 -31.97
N GLU A 78 -6.01 10.68 -31.13
CA GLU A 78 -4.74 9.99 -31.39
C GLU A 78 -4.87 8.47 -31.23
N THR A 79 -4.19 7.73 -32.09
CA THR A 79 -4.17 6.27 -32.01
C THR A 79 -3.13 5.78 -30.99
N PRO A 80 -3.31 4.60 -30.36
CA PRO A 80 -2.30 4.02 -29.49
C PRO A 80 -0.91 3.91 -30.14
N ALA A 81 -0.84 3.68 -31.46
CA ALA A 81 0.43 3.61 -32.18
C ALA A 81 1.18 4.95 -32.25
N VAL A 82 0.46 6.07 -32.22
CA VAL A 82 1.06 7.41 -32.15
C VAL A 82 1.58 7.67 -30.74
N ILE A 83 0.76 7.39 -29.72
CA ILE A 83 1.10 7.60 -28.30
C ILE A 83 2.23 6.66 -27.84
N ALA A 84 2.32 5.46 -28.41
CA ALA A 84 3.35 4.47 -28.08
C ALA A 84 4.76 4.82 -28.61
N LYS A 85 4.90 5.86 -29.46
CA LYS A 85 6.19 6.22 -30.06
C LYS A 85 7.23 6.55 -29.00
N ASP A 86 6.86 7.42 -28.07
CA ASP A 86 7.74 7.90 -27.01
C ASP A 86 6.99 7.88 -25.68
N PRO A 87 7.56 7.26 -24.62
CA PRO A 87 7.02 7.44 -23.28
C PRO A 87 7.18 8.88 -22.80
N PRO A 88 6.35 9.34 -21.85
CA PRO A 88 6.58 10.62 -21.20
C PRO A 88 7.93 10.65 -20.47
N GLU A 89 8.53 11.83 -20.33
CA GLU A 89 9.88 12.00 -19.75
C GLU A 89 10.04 11.44 -18.34
N TYR A 90 8.96 11.44 -17.56
CA TYR A 90 8.91 10.92 -16.19
C TYR A 90 8.59 9.42 -16.13
N TRP A 91 8.49 8.73 -17.27
CA TRP A 91 8.30 7.28 -17.29
C TRP A 91 9.52 6.57 -16.68
N PRO A 92 9.32 5.73 -15.65
CA PRO A 92 10.43 5.27 -14.80
C PRO A 92 11.18 4.04 -15.34
N TRP A 93 10.71 3.44 -16.43
CA TRP A 93 11.25 2.17 -16.94
C TRP A 93 11.73 2.31 -18.38
N ALA A 94 12.47 1.32 -18.88
CA ALA A 94 12.92 1.35 -20.27
C ALA A 94 11.73 1.48 -21.24
N ALA A 95 11.90 2.25 -22.32
CA ALA A 95 10.83 2.57 -23.28
C ALA A 95 10.09 1.35 -23.83
N LYS A 96 10.74 0.19 -23.94
CA LYS A 96 10.11 -1.08 -24.34
C LYS A 96 8.95 -1.54 -23.42
N HIS A 97 8.87 -1.02 -22.20
CA HIS A 97 7.81 -1.29 -21.24
C HIS A 97 6.64 -0.31 -21.36
N TRP A 98 6.81 0.78 -22.11
CA TRP A 98 5.73 1.68 -22.49
C TRP A 98 4.87 1.03 -23.56
N LYS A 99 3.61 0.71 -23.23
CA LYS A 99 2.72 -0.03 -24.13
C LYS A 99 1.28 0.47 -24.05
N PRO A 100 1.01 1.77 -24.27
CA PRO A 100 -0.33 2.32 -24.20
C PRO A 100 -1.25 1.61 -25.20
N LYS A 101 -2.52 1.43 -24.85
CA LYS A 101 -3.42 0.52 -25.59
C LYS A 101 -4.78 1.12 -25.91
N GLY A 102 -5.28 2.00 -25.06
CA GLY A 102 -6.60 2.62 -25.20
C GLY A 102 -6.99 3.34 -23.92
N SER A 103 -7.99 4.23 -24.00
CA SER A 103 -8.39 5.08 -22.87
C SER A 103 -8.79 4.25 -21.64
N ILE A 104 -9.65 3.24 -21.80
CA ILE A 104 -10.09 2.38 -20.69
C ILE A 104 -8.94 1.51 -20.18
N GLU A 105 -8.15 0.92 -21.08
CA GLU A 105 -7.02 0.07 -20.70
C GLU A 105 -5.93 0.83 -19.95
N ASP A 106 -5.63 2.05 -20.36
CA ASP A 106 -4.58 2.85 -19.75
C ASP A 106 -5.07 3.48 -18.43
N LEU A 107 -6.34 3.88 -18.31
CA LEU A 107 -6.97 4.17 -17.01
C LEU A 107 -6.90 2.97 -16.06
N THR A 108 -7.19 1.77 -16.57
CA THR A 108 -7.15 0.52 -15.79
C THR A 108 -5.73 0.25 -15.27
N ARG A 109 -4.72 0.42 -16.12
CA ARG A 109 -3.30 0.27 -15.75
C ARG A 109 -2.83 1.29 -14.74
N ALA A 110 -3.24 2.55 -14.93
CA ALA A 110 -2.97 3.61 -13.97
C ALA A 110 -3.57 3.26 -12.60
N GLY A 111 -4.83 2.84 -12.55
CA GLY A 111 -5.49 2.40 -11.32
C GLY A 111 -4.78 1.23 -10.65
N ALA A 112 -4.34 0.23 -11.41
CA ALA A 112 -3.60 -0.91 -10.89
C ALA A 112 -2.23 -0.51 -10.29
N LEU A 113 -1.52 0.42 -10.92
CA LEU A 113 -0.24 0.95 -10.42
C LEU A 113 -0.42 1.82 -9.16
N ILE A 114 -1.49 2.60 -9.08
CA ILE A 114 -1.85 3.35 -7.86
C ILE A 114 -2.15 2.37 -6.72
N ALA A 115 -2.92 1.32 -6.98
CA ALA A 115 -3.19 0.27 -5.99
C ALA A 115 -1.90 -0.42 -5.51
N ALA A 116 -0.95 -0.67 -6.41
CA ALA A 116 0.38 -1.18 -6.07
C ALA A 116 1.14 -0.21 -5.14
N GLU A 117 1.17 1.09 -5.46
CA GLU A 117 1.84 2.11 -4.63
C GLU A 117 1.20 2.25 -3.24
N ILE A 118 -0.13 2.24 -3.15
CA ILE A 118 -0.85 2.25 -1.87
C ILE A 118 -0.45 1.04 -1.03
N THR A 119 -0.44 -0.15 -1.65
CA THR A 119 -0.08 -1.40 -0.97
C THR A 119 1.37 -1.36 -0.47
N ARG A 120 2.30 -0.86 -1.30
CA ARG A 120 3.71 -0.68 -0.95
C ARG A 120 3.86 0.23 0.28
N ARG A 121 3.19 1.38 0.30
CA ARG A 121 3.21 2.34 1.42
C ARG A 121 2.64 1.74 2.69
N ILE A 122 1.52 1.03 2.60
CA ILE A 122 0.93 0.32 3.75
C ILE A 122 1.92 -0.71 4.31
N ARG A 123 2.60 -1.50 3.46
CA ARG A 123 3.63 -2.45 3.92
C ARG A 123 4.82 -1.75 4.57
N ALA A 124 5.33 -0.68 3.97
CA ALA A 124 6.42 0.10 4.53
C ALA A 124 6.06 0.64 5.93
N LYS A 125 4.84 1.17 6.09
CA LYS A 125 4.33 1.64 7.37
C LYS A 125 4.23 0.54 8.42
N LYS A 126 3.70 -0.63 8.05
CA LYS A 126 3.65 -1.80 8.94
C LYS A 126 5.03 -2.26 9.40
N ARG A 127 6.02 -2.28 8.49
CA ARG A 127 7.42 -2.60 8.84
C ARG A 127 8.00 -1.59 9.82
N PHE A 128 7.77 -0.30 9.61
CA PHE A 128 8.22 0.76 10.52
C PHE A 128 7.61 0.60 11.92
N VAL A 129 6.31 0.38 12.02
CA VAL A 129 5.63 0.08 13.30
C VAL A 129 6.23 -1.14 13.99
N GLN A 130 6.49 -2.21 13.25
CA GLN A 130 7.10 -3.41 13.83
C GLN A 130 8.49 -3.12 14.41
N LEU A 131 9.32 -2.32 13.73
CA LEU A 131 10.62 -1.91 14.23
C LEU A 131 10.52 -1.11 15.53
N LEU A 132 9.53 -0.22 15.65
CA LEU A 132 9.29 0.53 16.90
C LEU A 132 8.90 -0.39 18.06
N ILE A 133 8.02 -1.36 17.81
CA ILE A 133 7.62 -2.35 18.82
C ILE A 133 8.84 -3.16 19.27
N ASP A 134 9.63 -3.67 18.32
CA ASP A 134 10.81 -4.48 18.61
C ASP A 134 11.85 -3.70 19.42
N ALA A 135 12.06 -2.41 19.08
CA ALA A 135 12.96 -1.52 19.81
C ALA A 135 12.45 -1.24 21.24
N ALA A 136 11.15 -0.98 21.42
CA ALA A 136 10.55 -0.75 22.73
C ALA A 136 10.67 -1.99 23.63
N VAL A 137 10.40 -3.19 23.09
CA VAL A 137 10.55 -4.46 23.81
C VAL A 137 12.02 -4.69 24.19
N ALA A 138 12.96 -4.42 23.28
CA ALA A 138 14.39 -4.51 23.59
C ALA A 138 14.83 -3.52 24.69
N GLY A 139 14.16 -2.37 24.80
CA GLY A 139 14.34 -1.36 25.84
C GLY A 139 13.60 -1.67 27.16
N GLY A 140 12.96 -2.83 27.29
CA GLY A 140 12.30 -3.26 28.53
C GLY A 140 10.81 -2.94 28.64
N ALA A 141 10.16 -2.45 27.57
CA ALA A 141 8.71 -2.33 27.53
C ALA A 141 8.04 -3.71 27.43
N ASP A 142 6.88 -3.87 28.07
CA ASP A 142 6.03 -5.04 27.85
C ASP A 142 5.44 -5.02 26.44
N ARG A 143 5.39 -6.17 25.77
CA ARG A 143 4.98 -6.28 24.36
C ARG A 143 3.54 -5.80 24.12
N PRO A 144 2.53 -6.25 24.88
CA PRO A 144 1.18 -5.70 24.81
C PRO A 144 1.11 -4.17 24.93
N TYR A 145 1.93 -3.57 25.79
CA TYR A 145 2.00 -2.12 25.95
C TYR A 145 2.62 -1.44 24.72
N ALA A 146 3.72 -1.97 24.20
CA ALA A 146 4.37 -1.47 22.99
C ALA A 146 3.46 -1.58 21.75
N GLU A 147 2.75 -2.70 21.61
CA GLU A 147 1.78 -2.91 20.53
C GLU A 147 0.61 -1.92 20.62
N ALA A 148 0.02 -1.72 21.81
CA ALA A 148 -1.09 -0.78 22.00
C ALA A 148 -0.69 0.68 21.70
N GLN A 149 0.51 1.10 22.12
CA GLN A 149 0.98 2.45 21.85
C GLN A 149 1.23 2.66 20.34
N ALA A 150 1.88 1.71 19.68
CA ALA A 150 2.17 1.83 18.26
C ALA A 150 0.90 1.77 17.38
N GLU A 151 -0.13 1.03 17.81
CA GLU A 151 -1.42 0.99 17.13
C GLU A 151 -2.17 2.33 17.23
N ILE A 152 -2.21 2.96 18.41
CA ILE A 152 -2.83 4.28 18.60
C ILE A 152 -2.16 5.33 17.71
N GLU A 153 -0.84 5.41 17.72
CA GLU A 153 -0.06 6.35 16.89
C GLU A 153 -0.29 6.11 15.39
N LEU A 154 -0.36 4.84 14.98
CA LEU A 154 -0.63 4.47 13.59
C LEU A 154 -2.02 4.95 13.15
N ASP A 155 -3.02 4.76 14.00
CA ASP A 155 -4.43 5.11 13.77
C ASP A 155 -4.65 6.61 13.78
N GLU A 156 -4.06 7.33 14.73
CA GLU A 156 -4.10 8.79 14.79
C GLU A 156 -3.41 9.41 13.57
N TYR A 157 -2.25 8.88 13.16
CA TYR A 157 -1.59 9.29 11.92
C TYR A 157 -2.41 9.00 10.67
N LEU A 158 -3.05 7.82 10.55
CA LEU A 158 -3.93 7.52 9.40
C LEU A 158 -5.18 8.42 9.37
N LYS A 159 -5.63 8.91 10.53
CA LYS A 159 -6.78 9.82 10.66
C LYS A 159 -6.39 11.28 10.44
N SER A 160 -5.16 11.68 10.77
CA SER A 160 -4.67 13.05 10.63
C SER A 160 -4.16 13.37 9.23
N GLU A 161 -3.57 12.38 8.54
CA GLU A 161 -3.15 12.50 7.15
C GLU A 161 -4.33 12.18 6.22
N GLY A 162 -5.10 13.21 5.86
CA GLY A 162 -5.73 13.19 4.54
C GLY A 162 -4.60 13.06 3.52
N ILE A 163 -4.51 11.91 2.84
CA ILE A 163 -3.39 11.51 1.97
C ILE A 163 -2.87 12.70 1.13
N GLU A 164 -1.77 13.32 1.56
CA GLU A 164 -0.98 14.24 0.72
C GLU A 164 0.31 13.54 0.30
N VAL A 165 0.39 13.34 -1.01
CA VAL A 165 1.49 12.66 -1.70
C VAL A 165 2.56 13.70 -2.02
N GLY A 166 3.66 13.67 -1.27
CA GLY A 166 5.01 14.13 -1.62
C GLY A 166 5.16 15.46 -2.38
N CYS A 167 5.73 16.47 -1.71
CA CYS A 167 6.42 17.58 -2.36
C CYS A 167 7.82 17.80 -1.77
N LYS A 168 8.76 18.16 -2.64
CA LYS A 168 10.16 18.40 -2.30
C LYS A 168 10.25 19.62 -1.38
N GLY A 169 10.68 19.40 -0.12
CA GLY A 169 10.86 20.47 0.88
C GLY A 169 10.09 20.29 2.19
N HIS A 170 9.36 19.18 2.38
CA HIS A 170 8.74 18.86 3.66
C HIS A 170 9.20 17.47 4.13
N ASP A 171 10.18 17.48 5.02
CA ASP A 171 10.75 16.29 5.63
C ASP A 171 10.09 16.01 6.99
N TRP A 172 9.07 15.15 6.96
CA TRP A 172 8.69 14.36 8.13
C TRP A 172 8.56 12.88 7.75
N GLY A 173 9.38 12.45 6.78
CA GLY A 173 9.58 11.05 6.40
C GLY A 173 11.02 10.68 6.69
N GLN A 174 11.24 9.79 7.65
CA GLN A 174 12.53 9.39 8.22
C GLN A 174 13.18 10.37 9.22
N GLU A 175 13.51 11.64 8.90
CA GLU A 175 14.22 12.50 9.88
C GLU A 175 13.34 12.87 11.08
N GLY A 176 12.07 13.16 10.84
CA GLY A 176 11.10 13.43 11.91
C GLY A 176 10.78 12.23 12.81
N ALA A 177 10.72 11.04 12.20
CA ALA A 177 10.52 9.78 12.91
C ALA A 177 11.76 9.37 13.72
N GLN A 178 12.94 9.63 13.17
CA GLN A 178 14.22 9.42 13.84
C GLN A 178 14.43 10.44 14.98
N ALA A 179 14.06 11.70 14.78
CA ALA A 179 14.11 12.72 15.83
C ALA A 179 13.15 12.41 16.99
N LEU A 180 11.96 11.88 16.72
CA LEU A 180 11.02 11.45 17.76
C LEU A 180 11.53 10.20 18.50
N ALA A 181 12.12 9.24 17.77
CA ALA A 181 12.74 8.07 18.39
C ALA A 181 13.97 8.45 19.24
N GLU A 182 14.82 9.36 18.76
CA GLU A 182 15.98 9.88 19.48
C GLU A 182 15.57 10.70 20.72
N ASP A 183 14.52 11.54 20.63
CA ASP A 183 13.95 12.28 21.77
C ASP A 183 13.35 11.35 22.84
N LEU A 184 12.66 10.27 22.42
CA LEU A 184 12.10 9.27 23.34
C LEU A 184 13.20 8.43 24.02
N ILE A 185 14.28 8.12 23.30
CA ILE A 185 15.46 7.43 23.86
C ILE A 185 16.21 8.33 24.86
N LEU A 186 16.38 9.62 24.53
CA LEU A 186 17.04 10.60 25.40
C LEU A 186 16.26 10.82 26.70
N ARG A 187 14.94 11.00 26.64
CA ARG A 187 14.08 11.18 27.83
C ARG A 187 14.07 9.95 28.75
N HIS A 188 14.24 8.75 28.20
CA HIS A 188 14.31 7.53 28.99
C HIS A 188 15.64 7.41 29.76
N LEU A 189 16.76 7.82 29.16
CA LEU A 189 18.08 7.84 29.82
C LEU A 189 18.14 8.91 30.93
N GLU A 190 17.53 10.08 30.72
CA GLU A 190 17.44 11.14 31.73
C GLU A 190 16.54 10.78 32.91
N GLN A 191 15.50 9.96 32.69
CA GLN A 191 14.60 9.48 33.74
C GLN A 191 15.13 8.23 34.47
N GLY A 192 16.08 7.51 33.87
CA GLY A 192 16.75 6.34 34.46
C GLY A 192 17.91 6.68 35.41
N GLU A 193 18.46 7.89 35.36
CA GLU A 193 19.49 8.36 36.31
C GLU A 193 18.89 9.01 37.58
N ALA A 194 17.56 9.17 37.63
CA ALA A 194 16.83 9.82 38.72
C ALA A 194 16.10 8.86 39.68
N GLN A 195 16.35 7.54 39.59
CA GLN A 195 15.84 6.52 40.52
C GLN A 195 16.95 5.69 41.15
#